data_AF-A0AAV3ED78-F1
#
_entry.id   AF-A0AAV3ED78-F1
#
_cell.length_a   1.000
_cell.length_b   1.000
_cell.length_c   1.000
_cell.angle_alpha   90.00
_cell.angle_beta   90.00
_cell.angle_gamma   90.00
#
_symmetry.space_group_name_H-M   'P 1'
#
loop_
_entity.id
_entity.type
_entity.pdbx_description
1 polymer ?
#
loop_
_entity_poly.entity_id
_entity_poly.type
_entity_poly.pdbx_seq_one_letter_code
_entity_poly.pdbx_strand_id
1 'polypeptide(L)'
;MKRLLLYVHFNKYDHISRHVFYQLEHMRPLFDKLVFISNSRLSESEVQKLRDKHLIDDFIQRENKGYDFAAWHDGMKFVGFDNLKQYDSVTVMNDTCFGPLWDMAPIYDNYESNPNVDFWGMTNHQGIKAGDIYIHEHLQSYFISFKKRLVESSVFQKFWKSVESFEDVQKVIDNYETLYTKKFMDAGFNYESILNTIPLNDKFFHSNFTIHYPHVLLDAGVPFIKVKTFDLTQHLAPYLLKEIEKRTNYPVEFILSHMSDMSLPTPPYLLDRKVIEESSQTYSDTKKIAVHLHTYYVDLLEDFLKQFENFHFTYDLFLTTDSEKKKLEIEAVLLKRNQLGKIYITGNKGRDIIPMLKLREELCTYDYIGHFHTKKSPEYPYWVGDSWRNELFDMLLKPADLIMASLENDKRLGLVIADIPTFFRYTKIVDPWNENKFADDMNILWERMDINRSIDFNKLNTFIMSYGTFIWFKYDALKPLFDLNLQDEDIPSEPLPQHTILHSIERILVYLAWSQRFDYAISKNDIYITPFVDNTVLNIRPDTLPNTYINFDNIGGIKGALKYIYRGPGSAIKYIIKKILIKINGTRNNLSDKEGRS
;
A
#
# COMPACT_ATOMS: atom_id res chain seq x y z
N MET A 1 38.34 -18.04 -0.59
CA MET A 1 37.86 -18.96 0.46
C MET A 1 36.63 -19.65 -0.05
N LYS A 2 36.44 -20.94 0.24
CA LYS A 2 35.29 -21.71 -0.25
C LYS A 2 34.06 -21.45 0.63
N ARG A 3 33.20 -20.51 0.25
CA ARG A 3 32.06 -20.04 1.07
C ARG A 3 30.72 -20.61 0.56
N LEU A 4 29.86 -21.06 1.46
CA LEU A 4 28.48 -21.51 1.16
C LEU A 4 27.46 -20.53 1.75
N LEU A 5 26.46 -20.12 0.96
CA LEU A 5 25.29 -19.39 1.43
C LEU A 5 24.02 -20.25 1.32
N LEU A 6 23.29 -20.36 2.42
CA LEU A 6 21.92 -20.88 2.48
C LEU A 6 20.99 -19.69 2.70
N TYR A 7 20.35 -19.23 1.61
CA TYR A 7 19.50 -18.04 1.61
C TYR A 7 18.03 -18.45 1.65
N VAL A 8 17.31 -18.02 2.68
CA VAL A 8 15.88 -18.31 2.87
C VAL A 8 15.04 -17.13 2.40
N HIS A 9 14.05 -17.44 1.57
CA HIS A 9 13.10 -16.49 1.02
C HIS A 9 11.68 -16.83 1.45
N PHE A 10 10.92 -15.81 1.85
CA PHE A 10 9.48 -15.92 2.02
C PHE A 10 8.74 -14.64 1.62
N ASN A 11 7.74 -14.86 0.77
CA ASN A 11 6.75 -13.88 0.39
C ASN A 11 5.35 -14.52 0.39
N LYS A 12 4.40 -13.94 1.14
CA LYS A 12 3.02 -14.43 1.22
C LYS A 12 2.25 -14.39 -0.11
N TYR A 13 2.77 -13.68 -1.11
CA TYR A 13 2.17 -13.50 -2.44
C TYR A 13 3.04 -14.12 -3.55
N ASP A 14 3.84 -15.13 -3.22
CA ASP A 14 4.49 -16.04 -4.20
C ASP A 14 5.33 -15.36 -5.30
N HIS A 15 6.00 -14.26 -4.98
CA HIS A 15 6.92 -13.55 -5.88
C HIS A 15 8.20 -13.15 -5.15
N ILE A 16 9.24 -12.82 -5.92
CA ILE A 16 10.52 -12.35 -5.38
C ILE A 16 10.55 -10.81 -5.40
N SER A 17 10.72 -10.18 -4.24
CA SER A 17 10.81 -8.72 -4.15
C SER A 17 12.12 -8.16 -4.72
N ARG A 18 12.11 -6.91 -5.19
CA ARG A 18 13.30 -6.25 -5.79
C ARG A 18 14.50 -6.19 -4.83
N HIS A 19 14.27 -6.00 -3.53
CA HIS A 19 15.36 -5.98 -2.54
C HIS A 19 16.05 -7.35 -2.40
N VAL A 20 15.35 -8.46 -2.66
CA VAL A 20 15.94 -9.81 -2.65
C VAL A 20 16.88 -10.01 -3.83
N PHE A 21 16.49 -9.56 -5.04
CA PHE A 21 17.40 -9.56 -6.19
C PHE A 21 18.64 -8.72 -5.89
N TYR A 22 18.47 -7.53 -5.34
CA TYR A 22 19.59 -6.67 -4.95
C TYR A 22 20.50 -7.35 -3.91
N GLN A 23 19.92 -7.99 -2.88
CA GLN A 23 20.70 -8.74 -1.90
C GLN A 23 21.54 -9.82 -2.56
N LEU A 24 20.93 -10.65 -3.39
CA LEU A 24 21.64 -11.73 -4.07
C LEU A 24 22.70 -11.19 -5.03
N GLU A 25 22.44 -10.11 -5.76
CA GLU A 25 23.42 -9.46 -6.66
C GLU A 25 24.68 -9.01 -5.91
N HIS A 26 24.55 -8.53 -4.67
CA HIS A 26 25.67 -8.04 -3.87
C HIS A 26 26.31 -9.12 -2.99
N MET A 27 25.55 -10.16 -2.60
CA MET A 27 26.06 -11.27 -1.81
C MET A 27 26.73 -12.33 -2.69
N ARG A 28 26.18 -12.63 -3.89
CA ARG A 28 26.64 -13.72 -4.77
C ARG A 28 28.14 -13.72 -5.05
N PRO A 29 28.81 -12.59 -5.34
CA PRO A 29 30.26 -12.58 -5.60
C PRO A 29 31.11 -13.09 -4.42
N LEU A 30 30.56 -13.10 -3.21
CA LEU A 30 31.26 -13.57 -2.01
C LEU A 30 31.19 -15.08 -1.82
N PHE A 31 30.37 -15.82 -2.58
CA PHE A 31 30.14 -17.25 -2.34
C PHE A 31 30.43 -18.11 -3.55
N ASP A 32 31.18 -19.19 -3.34
CA ASP A 32 31.35 -20.25 -4.33
C ASP A 32 30.05 -20.99 -4.60
N LYS A 33 29.20 -21.14 -3.57
CA LYS A 33 27.91 -21.80 -3.70
C LYS A 33 26.81 -21.05 -2.95
N LEU A 34 25.67 -20.84 -3.61
CA LEU A 34 24.46 -20.25 -3.05
C LEU A 34 23.25 -21.16 -3.33
N VAL A 35 22.66 -21.67 -2.25
CA VAL A 35 21.40 -22.43 -2.30
C VAL A 35 20.26 -21.49 -1.90
N PHE A 36 19.33 -21.25 -2.81
CA PHE A 36 18.15 -20.43 -2.58
C PHE A 36 16.97 -21.31 -2.15
N ILE A 37 16.43 -21.03 -0.98
CA ILE A 37 15.44 -21.87 -0.30
C ILE A 37 14.18 -21.03 -0.11
N SER A 38 13.13 -21.32 -0.88
CA SER A 38 11.88 -20.57 -0.83
C SER A 38 10.81 -21.34 -0.06
N ASN A 39 10.25 -20.69 0.97
CA ASN A 39 9.02 -21.11 1.65
C ASN A 39 7.75 -20.62 0.91
N SER A 40 7.91 -19.87 -0.18
CA SER A 40 6.83 -19.46 -1.10
C SER A 40 6.66 -20.43 -2.25
N ARG A 41 5.46 -20.45 -2.85
CA ARG A 41 5.12 -21.23 -4.05
C ARG A 41 5.49 -20.46 -5.32
N LEU A 42 6.78 -20.27 -5.55
CA LEU A 42 7.28 -19.53 -6.71
C LEU A 42 6.96 -20.28 -8.00
N SER A 43 6.61 -19.53 -9.05
CA SER A 43 6.48 -20.08 -10.39
C SER A 43 7.87 -20.33 -11.01
N GLU A 44 7.95 -21.23 -11.99
CA GLU A 44 9.22 -21.50 -12.69
C GLU A 44 9.78 -20.23 -13.35
N SER A 45 8.91 -19.36 -13.88
CA SER A 45 9.33 -18.08 -14.46
C SER A 45 9.92 -17.13 -13.43
N GLU A 46 9.46 -17.14 -12.18
CA GLU A 46 10.07 -16.33 -11.10
C GLU A 46 11.47 -16.84 -10.76
N VAL A 47 11.63 -18.16 -10.63
CA VAL A 47 12.93 -18.78 -10.33
C VAL A 47 13.91 -18.59 -11.49
N GLN A 48 13.43 -18.65 -12.73
CA GLN A 48 14.27 -18.46 -13.91
C GLN A 48 14.93 -17.07 -13.93
N LYS A 49 14.26 -16.02 -13.42
CA LYS A 49 14.86 -14.68 -13.27
C LYS A 49 16.15 -14.69 -12.43
N LEU A 50 16.23 -15.55 -11.42
CA LEU A 50 17.43 -15.71 -10.59
C LEU A 50 18.53 -16.45 -11.35
N ARG A 51 18.16 -17.51 -12.09
CA ARG A 51 19.09 -18.34 -12.88
C ARG A 51 19.70 -17.57 -14.04
N ASP A 52 18.90 -16.80 -14.78
CA ASP A 52 19.36 -16.00 -15.92
C ASP A 52 20.43 -14.97 -15.50
N LYS A 53 20.28 -14.42 -14.29
CA LYS A 53 21.24 -13.51 -13.66
C LYS A 53 22.38 -14.22 -12.92
N HIS A 54 22.43 -15.55 -12.95
CA HIS A 54 23.45 -16.37 -12.27
C HIS A 54 23.56 -16.10 -10.76
N LEU A 55 22.44 -15.76 -10.12
CA LEU A 55 22.38 -15.37 -8.71
C LEU A 55 22.34 -16.55 -7.75
N ILE A 56 22.02 -17.75 -8.24
CA ILE A 56 21.84 -18.96 -7.42
C ILE A 56 22.49 -20.15 -8.14
N ASP A 57 22.97 -21.13 -7.37
CA ASP A 57 23.46 -22.41 -7.91
C ASP A 57 22.39 -23.50 -7.81
N ASP A 58 21.66 -23.53 -6.70
CA ASP A 58 20.61 -24.50 -6.43
C ASP A 58 19.35 -23.83 -5.91
N PHE A 59 18.20 -24.45 -6.18
CA PHE A 59 16.89 -23.99 -5.74
C PHE A 59 16.16 -25.09 -4.97
N ILE A 60 15.62 -24.75 -3.80
CA ILE A 60 14.76 -25.61 -2.99
C ILE A 60 13.45 -24.87 -2.76
N GLN A 61 12.33 -25.48 -3.16
CA GLN A 61 11.00 -25.02 -2.78
C GLN A 61 10.43 -25.96 -1.71
N ARG A 62 9.89 -25.38 -0.63
CA ARG A 62 9.33 -26.13 0.50
C ARG A 62 8.07 -25.47 1.04
N GLU A 63 7.29 -26.22 1.83
CA GLU A 63 6.19 -25.64 2.59
C GLU A 63 6.72 -24.67 3.65
N ASN A 64 5.97 -23.61 3.96
CA ASN A 64 6.30 -22.67 5.02
C ASN A 64 6.05 -23.27 6.43
N LYS A 65 6.75 -24.36 6.76
CA LYS A 65 6.72 -25.03 8.07
C LYS A 65 8.12 -25.07 8.68
N GLY A 66 8.22 -24.89 10.00
CA GLY A 66 9.51 -24.79 10.71
C GLY A 66 10.32 -23.52 10.44
N TYR A 67 9.77 -22.60 9.63
CA TYR A 67 10.35 -21.30 9.29
C TYR A 67 11.83 -21.40 8.86
N ASP A 68 12.65 -20.41 9.21
CA ASP A 68 14.01 -20.27 8.69
C ASP A 68 14.95 -21.39 9.15
N PHE A 69 14.87 -21.82 10.42
CA PHE A 69 15.75 -22.86 10.94
C PHE A 69 15.54 -24.21 10.23
N ALA A 70 14.29 -24.60 9.99
CA ALA A 70 14.00 -25.82 9.23
C ALA A 70 14.39 -25.67 7.75
N ALA A 71 14.22 -24.48 7.17
CA ALA A 71 14.65 -24.20 5.81
C ALA A 71 16.19 -24.30 5.65
N TRP A 72 16.96 -23.69 6.55
CA TRP A 72 18.42 -23.84 6.57
C TRP A 72 18.85 -25.29 6.82
N HIS A 73 18.16 -26.02 7.72
CA HIS A 73 18.39 -27.45 7.88
C HIS A 73 18.19 -28.22 6.57
N ASP A 74 17.10 -27.97 5.85
CA ASP A 74 16.82 -28.65 4.58
C ASP A 74 17.88 -28.30 3.52
N GLY A 75 18.35 -27.05 3.49
CA GLY A 75 19.50 -26.63 2.68
C GLY A 75 20.81 -27.35 3.04
N MET A 76 21.10 -27.47 4.34
CA MET A 76 22.25 -28.23 4.85
C MET A 76 22.17 -29.71 4.50
N LYS A 77 20.98 -30.30 4.62
CA LYS A 77 20.70 -31.69 4.25
C LYS A 77 20.86 -31.91 2.74
N PHE A 78 20.40 -30.97 1.92
CA PHE A 78 20.53 -31.00 0.47
C PHE A 78 22.01 -30.94 0.03
N VAL A 79 22.80 -30.04 0.62
CA VAL A 79 24.25 -29.99 0.37
C VAL A 79 24.95 -31.25 0.91
N GLY A 80 24.43 -31.81 1.99
CA GLY A 80 24.96 -32.96 2.71
C GLY A 80 25.81 -32.53 3.90
N PHE A 81 25.42 -32.97 5.09
CA PHE A 81 26.07 -32.58 6.35
C PHE A 81 27.59 -32.84 6.40
N ASP A 82 28.05 -33.94 5.81
CA ASP A 82 29.49 -34.22 5.71
C ASP A 82 30.19 -33.36 4.66
N ASN A 83 29.49 -32.96 3.59
CA ASN A 83 30.03 -32.05 2.57
C ASN A 83 30.18 -30.63 3.09
N LEU A 84 29.40 -30.21 4.10
CA LEU A 84 29.53 -28.89 4.74
C LEU A 84 30.95 -28.65 5.27
N LYS A 85 31.65 -29.70 5.71
CA LYS A 85 33.02 -29.64 6.23
C LYS A 85 34.06 -29.19 5.19
N GLN A 86 33.71 -29.27 3.91
CA GLN A 86 34.59 -28.85 2.82
C GLN A 86 34.62 -27.33 2.63
N TYR A 87 33.65 -26.60 3.18
CA TYR A 87 33.58 -25.15 3.10
C TYR A 87 34.40 -24.50 4.21
N ASP A 88 35.02 -23.38 3.89
CA ASP A 88 35.75 -22.56 4.86
C ASP A 88 34.80 -21.77 5.76
N SER A 89 33.62 -21.45 5.24
CA SER A 89 32.50 -20.91 6.02
C SER A 89 31.14 -21.29 5.41
N VAL A 90 30.14 -21.42 6.28
CA VAL A 90 28.74 -21.64 5.93
C VAL A 90 27.93 -20.48 6.49
N THR A 91 27.30 -19.70 5.64
CA THR A 91 26.42 -18.59 6.02
C THR A 91 24.96 -19.00 5.85
N VAL A 92 24.14 -18.69 6.86
CA VAL A 92 22.68 -18.76 6.80
C VAL A 92 22.13 -17.34 6.84
N MET A 93 21.19 -17.03 5.95
CA MET A 93 20.57 -15.70 5.85
C MET A 93 19.10 -15.85 5.47
N ASN A 94 18.26 -14.88 5.85
CA ASN A 94 16.90 -14.75 5.34
C ASN A 94 16.65 -13.35 4.74
N ASP A 95 15.54 -13.20 4.02
CA ASP A 95 15.15 -11.98 3.31
C ASP A 95 14.37 -10.96 4.16
N THR A 96 14.31 -11.16 5.48
CA THR A 96 13.54 -10.29 6.41
C THR A 96 14.22 -8.96 6.73
N CYS A 97 15.24 -8.58 5.96
CA CYS A 97 15.95 -7.32 6.03
C CYS A 97 16.12 -6.70 4.64
N PHE A 98 16.43 -5.41 4.61
CA PHE A 98 16.91 -4.66 3.46
C PHE A 98 18.42 -4.48 3.56
N GLY A 99 19.09 -4.38 2.41
CA GLY A 99 20.55 -4.25 2.31
C GLY A 99 21.10 -5.16 1.22
N PRO A 100 22.42 -5.42 1.18
CA PRO A 100 23.40 -4.78 2.04
C PRO A 100 23.53 -3.28 1.72
N LEU A 101 23.66 -2.46 2.77
CA LEU A 101 23.83 -1.00 2.66
C LEU A 101 25.25 -0.60 2.27
N TRP A 102 26.23 -1.46 2.57
CA TRP A 102 27.65 -1.29 2.25
C TRP A 102 28.21 -2.59 1.67
N ASP A 103 29.41 -2.51 1.08
CA ASP A 103 30.11 -3.69 0.58
C ASP A 103 30.37 -4.69 1.72
N MET A 104 30.01 -5.94 1.47
CA MET A 104 30.13 -7.04 2.43
C MET A 104 31.52 -7.69 2.41
N ALA A 105 32.32 -7.51 1.34
CA ALA A 105 33.64 -8.14 1.24
C ALA A 105 34.58 -7.79 2.40
N PRO A 106 34.76 -6.50 2.80
CA PRO A 106 35.66 -6.15 3.91
C PRO A 106 35.19 -6.71 5.26
N ILE A 107 33.88 -6.85 5.44
CA ILE A 107 33.29 -7.40 6.67
C ILE A 107 33.64 -8.89 6.78
N TYR A 108 33.48 -9.65 5.70
CA TYR A 108 33.87 -11.06 5.65
C TYR A 108 35.38 -11.22 5.91
N ASP A 109 36.22 -10.44 5.24
CA ASP A 109 37.67 -10.54 5.38
C ASP A 109 38.12 -10.27 6.83
N ASN A 110 37.49 -9.31 7.52
CA ASN A 110 37.76 -9.00 8.92
C ASN A 110 37.45 -10.19 9.86
N TYR A 111 36.27 -10.79 9.75
CA TYR A 111 35.88 -11.90 10.63
C TYR A 111 36.55 -13.23 10.27
N GLU A 112 36.83 -13.46 8.99
CA GLU A 112 37.52 -14.67 8.55
C GLU A 112 38.99 -14.66 8.96
N SER A 113 39.65 -13.50 8.91
CA SER A 113 41.05 -13.35 9.36
C SER A 113 41.23 -13.37 10.89
N ASN A 114 40.19 -13.07 11.69
CA ASN A 114 40.27 -13.13 13.15
C ASN A 114 40.22 -14.59 13.67
N PRO A 115 41.32 -15.15 14.23
CA PRO A 115 41.36 -16.54 14.69
C PRO A 115 40.57 -16.78 15.99
N ASN A 116 40.17 -15.72 16.69
CA ASN A 116 39.45 -15.82 17.95
C ASN A 116 37.93 -15.92 17.78
N VAL A 117 37.43 -15.78 16.55
CA VAL A 117 36.01 -15.86 16.21
C VAL A 117 35.74 -17.15 15.43
N ASP A 118 34.70 -17.87 15.84
CA ASP A 118 34.23 -19.10 15.20
C ASP A 118 32.94 -18.91 14.42
N PHE A 119 32.11 -17.97 14.83
CA PHE A 119 30.89 -17.60 14.12
C PHE A 119 30.53 -16.14 14.42
N TRP A 120 29.83 -15.49 13.50
CA TRP A 120 29.49 -14.08 13.66
C TRP A 120 28.16 -13.74 13.02
N GLY A 121 27.57 -12.62 13.44
CA GLY A 121 26.32 -12.10 12.90
C GLY A 121 26.26 -10.58 12.90
N MET A 122 25.12 -10.03 12.54
CA MET A 122 24.96 -8.57 12.40
C MET A 122 24.82 -7.88 13.75
N THR A 123 23.99 -8.45 14.61
CA THR A 123 23.66 -7.93 15.93
C THR A 123 23.46 -9.09 16.90
N ASN A 124 23.73 -8.87 18.18
CA ASN A 124 23.33 -9.77 19.25
C ASN A 124 22.16 -9.18 20.05
N HIS A 125 21.42 -10.07 20.70
CA HIS A 125 20.41 -9.75 21.69
C HIS A 125 20.92 -10.24 23.04
N GLN A 126 20.92 -9.35 24.04
CA GLN A 126 21.32 -9.70 25.41
C GLN A 126 20.38 -10.71 26.06
N GLY A 127 20.85 -11.40 27.10
CA GLY A 127 19.99 -12.27 27.89
C GLY A 127 18.95 -11.46 28.68
N ILE A 128 17.65 -11.75 28.52
CA ILE A 128 16.58 -11.06 29.24
C ILE A 128 15.60 -12.04 29.86
N LYS A 129 15.02 -11.64 31.00
CA LYS A 129 13.86 -12.33 31.57
C LYS A 129 12.58 -11.73 30.99
N ALA A 130 11.83 -12.52 30.23
CA ALA A 130 10.56 -12.14 29.63
C ALA A 130 9.43 -12.95 30.28
N GLY A 131 8.79 -12.37 31.30
CA GLY A 131 7.82 -13.11 32.12
C GLY A 131 8.49 -14.26 32.88
N ASP A 132 7.95 -15.47 32.70
CA ASP A 132 8.48 -16.70 33.32
C ASP A 132 9.60 -17.37 32.49
N ILE A 133 9.92 -16.84 31.30
CA ILE A 133 10.91 -17.39 30.38
C ILE A 133 12.19 -16.55 30.44
N TYR A 134 13.35 -17.21 30.46
CA TYR A 134 14.64 -16.56 30.28
C TYR A 134 15.12 -16.77 28.84
N ILE A 135 15.25 -15.68 28.11
CA ILE A 135 15.84 -15.65 26.77
C ILE A 135 17.35 -15.48 26.99
N HIS A 136 18.15 -16.45 26.55
CA HIS A 136 19.60 -16.34 26.64
C HIS A 136 20.15 -15.31 25.67
N GLU A 137 21.36 -14.84 25.94
CA GLU A 137 22.13 -14.05 24.97
C GLU A 137 22.34 -14.86 23.68
N HIS A 138 22.09 -14.22 22.53
CA HIS A 138 22.23 -14.87 21.24
C HIS A 138 22.47 -13.87 20.10
N LEU A 139 23.13 -14.33 19.03
CA LEU A 139 23.13 -13.63 17.75
C LEU A 139 21.71 -13.66 17.15
N GLN A 140 21.31 -12.59 16.45
CA GLN A 140 20.04 -12.60 15.75
C GLN A 140 20.12 -13.39 14.44
N SER A 141 19.08 -14.17 14.15
CA SER A 141 19.14 -15.26 13.19
C SER A 141 19.12 -14.85 11.71
N TYR A 142 18.82 -13.59 11.39
CA TYR A 142 18.64 -13.15 10.00
C TYR A 142 19.90 -13.16 9.15
N PHE A 143 21.05 -13.23 9.81
CA PHE A 143 22.34 -13.48 9.17
C PHE A 143 23.29 -14.05 10.21
N ILE A 144 23.85 -15.23 9.93
CA ILE A 144 24.90 -15.84 10.73
C ILE A 144 25.90 -16.52 9.80
N SER A 145 27.19 -16.31 10.01
CA SER A 145 28.26 -17.02 9.31
C SER A 145 29.05 -17.89 10.28
N PHE A 146 29.15 -19.18 9.98
CA PHE A 146 29.88 -20.18 10.77
C PHE A 146 31.19 -20.53 10.06
N LYS A 147 32.32 -20.39 10.76
CA LYS A 147 33.64 -20.74 10.23
C LYS A 147 33.90 -22.24 10.35
N LYS A 148 34.85 -22.71 9.54
CA LYS A 148 35.23 -24.12 9.40
C LYS A 148 35.35 -24.89 10.72
N ARG A 149 36.05 -24.32 11.72
CA ARG A 149 36.27 -24.97 13.02
C ARG A 149 34.95 -25.38 13.70
N LEU A 150 33.94 -24.54 13.63
CA LEU A 150 32.61 -24.84 14.16
C LEU A 150 31.85 -25.79 13.23
N VAL A 151 31.86 -25.57 11.91
CA VAL A 151 31.16 -26.41 10.92
C VAL A 151 31.62 -27.89 10.97
N GLU A 152 32.90 -28.13 11.20
CA GLU A 152 33.49 -29.47 11.35
C GLU A 152 33.17 -30.14 12.69
N SER A 153 32.79 -29.35 13.69
CA SER A 153 32.56 -29.84 15.05
C SER A 153 31.33 -30.76 15.16
N SER A 154 31.41 -31.71 16.09
CA SER A 154 30.27 -32.58 16.39
C SER A 154 29.06 -31.81 16.96
N VAL A 155 29.27 -30.69 17.64
CA VAL A 155 28.19 -29.88 18.24
C VAL A 155 27.35 -29.19 17.17
N PHE A 156 27.99 -28.61 16.14
CA PHE A 156 27.30 -28.03 14.99
C PHE A 156 26.49 -29.08 14.25
N GLN A 157 27.12 -30.22 13.95
CA GLN A 157 26.49 -31.31 13.21
C GLN A 157 25.29 -31.89 13.95
N LYS A 158 25.40 -32.10 15.27
CA LYS A 158 24.28 -32.59 16.10
C LYS A 158 23.17 -31.56 16.21
N PHE A 159 23.50 -30.28 16.41
CA PHE A 159 22.52 -29.21 16.51
C PHE A 159 21.65 -29.15 15.26
N TRP A 160 22.27 -28.96 14.08
CA TRP A 160 21.51 -28.81 12.85
C TRP A 160 20.75 -30.07 12.46
N LYS A 161 21.32 -31.27 12.62
CA LYS A 161 20.60 -32.55 12.38
C LYS A 161 19.41 -32.77 13.33
N SER A 162 19.37 -32.07 14.46
CA SER A 162 18.25 -32.15 15.44
C SER A 162 17.16 -31.10 15.22
N VAL A 163 17.31 -30.22 14.22
CA VAL A 163 16.28 -29.22 13.90
C VAL A 163 15.07 -29.94 13.32
N GLU A 164 13.93 -29.76 13.96
CA GLU A 164 12.63 -30.30 13.59
C GLU A 164 11.76 -29.16 13.05
N SER A 165 10.78 -29.51 12.21
CA SER A 165 9.82 -28.54 11.70
C SER A 165 8.69 -28.33 12.70
N PHE A 166 8.71 -27.20 13.41
CA PHE A 166 7.57 -26.76 14.23
C PHE A 166 6.63 -25.84 13.45
N GLU A 167 5.32 -25.93 13.66
CA GLU A 167 4.35 -24.99 13.07
C GLU A 167 4.26 -23.66 13.84
N ASP A 168 4.67 -23.65 15.12
CA ASP A 168 4.61 -22.51 16.03
C ASP A 168 5.92 -21.71 16.04
N VAL A 169 5.85 -20.43 15.68
CA VAL A 169 6.98 -19.49 15.68
C VAL A 169 7.64 -19.40 17.06
N GLN A 170 6.85 -19.37 18.14
CA GLN A 170 7.38 -19.24 19.49
C GLN A 170 8.19 -20.48 19.88
N LYS A 171 7.75 -21.68 19.46
CA LYS A 171 8.54 -22.90 19.66
C LYS A 171 9.86 -22.89 18.89
N VAL A 172 9.90 -22.31 17.69
CA VAL A 172 11.16 -22.13 16.94
C VAL A 172 12.09 -21.17 17.68
N ILE A 173 11.56 -20.05 18.21
CA ILE A 173 12.35 -19.08 18.98
C ILE A 173 12.90 -19.72 20.25
N ASP A 174 12.05 -20.40 21.01
CA ASP A 174 12.38 -20.99 22.31
C ASP A 174 13.35 -22.17 22.18
N ASN A 175 13.25 -22.99 21.11
CA ASN A 175 14.10 -24.17 20.94
C ASN A 175 15.37 -23.92 20.12
N TYR A 176 15.36 -22.92 19.24
CA TYR A 176 16.46 -22.69 18.29
C TYR A 176 17.07 -21.30 18.43
N GLU A 177 16.34 -20.23 18.06
CA GLU A 177 16.91 -18.87 17.93
C GLU A 177 17.60 -18.38 19.21
N THR A 178 17.01 -18.68 20.37
CA THR A 178 17.55 -18.23 21.66
C THR A 178 18.59 -19.20 22.26
N LEU A 179 18.78 -20.39 21.68
CA LEU A 179 19.61 -21.45 22.28
C LEU A 179 20.88 -21.79 21.50
N TYR A 180 20.94 -21.55 20.19
CA TYR A 180 22.07 -22.02 19.37
C TYR A 180 23.41 -21.35 19.76
N THR A 181 23.39 -20.03 20.02
CA THR A 181 24.59 -19.28 20.41
C THR A 181 25.13 -19.82 21.73
N LYS A 182 24.26 -19.97 22.73
CA LYS A 182 24.59 -20.59 24.02
C LYS A 182 25.17 -21.99 23.85
N LYS A 183 24.54 -22.87 23.05
CA LYS A 183 25.02 -24.24 22.82
C LYS A 183 26.44 -24.28 22.24
N PHE A 184 26.79 -23.36 21.35
CA PHE A 184 28.14 -23.29 20.78
C PHE A 184 29.14 -22.67 21.77
N MET A 185 28.75 -21.65 22.54
CA MET A 185 29.58 -21.08 23.60
C MET A 185 29.88 -22.09 24.72
N ASP A 186 28.89 -22.84 25.17
CA ASP A 186 29.06 -23.90 26.18
C ASP A 186 30.02 -25.02 25.67
N ALA A 187 30.14 -25.17 24.35
CA ALA A 187 31.09 -26.09 23.71
C ALA A 187 32.48 -25.47 23.44
N GLY A 188 32.72 -24.23 23.88
CA GLY A 188 34.01 -23.54 23.80
C GLY A 188 34.24 -22.73 22.53
N PHE A 189 33.20 -22.44 21.74
CA PHE A 189 33.30 -21.60 20.54
C PHE A 189 32.97 -20.14 20.86
N ASN A 190 33.63 -19.22 20.17
CA ASN A 190 33.47 -17.78 20.38
C ASN A 190 32.68 -17.14 19.24
N TYR A 191 31.82 -16.18 19.59
CA TYR A 191 31.07 -15.40 18.63
C TYR A 191 31.39 -13.91 18.72
N GLU A 192 31.17 -13.21 17.61
CA GLU A 192 31.13 -11.74 17.59
C GLU A 192 29.94 -11.24 16.76
N SER A 193 29.57 -9.97 16.94
CA SER A 193 28.61 -9.27 16.09
C SER A 193 29.18 -7.96 15.59
N ILE A 194 28.69 -7.46 14.45
CA ILE A 194 29.08 -6.13 13.94
C ILE A 194 28.73 -5.05 14.96
N LEU A 195 27.49 -5.11 15.47
CA LEU A 195 27.06 -4.31 16.62
C LEU A 195 26.91 -5.22 17.83
N ASN A 196 27.81 -5.07 18.80
CA ASN A 196 27.66 -5.68 20.12
C ASN A 196 26.76 -4.80 21.01
N THR A 197 25.56 -5.26 21.30
CA THR A 197 24.52 -4.52 22.02
C THR A 197 24.62 -4.68 23.54
N ILE A 198 25.34 -5.68 24.04
CA ILE A 198 25.45 -5.97 25.48
C ILE A 198 25.96 -4.77 26.27
N PRO A 199 27.06 -4.08 25.86
CA PRO A 199 27.55 -2.91 26.60
C PRO A 199 26.67 -1.67 26.44
N LEU A 200 25.67 -1.70 25.55
CA LEU A 200 24.81 -0.57 25.25
C LEU A 200 23.49 -0.62 26.01
N ASN A 201 23.12 -1.75 26.60
CA ASN A 201 21.80 -1.97 27.17
C ASN A 201 21.35 -0.87 28.15
N ASP A 202 22.22 -0.48 29.09
CA ASP A 202 21.85 0.50 30.13
C ASP A 202 21.65 1.92 29.58
N LYS A 203 21.96 2.17 28.31
CA LYS A 203 21.82 3.47 27.64
C LYS A 203 20.52 3.60 26.84
N PHE A 204 19.77 2.52 26.64
CA PHE A 204 18.60 2.49 25.77
C PHE A 204 17.41 1.79 26.43
N PHE A 205 16.19 2.17 26.03
CA PHE A 205 14.95 1.66 26.63
C PHE A 205 14.57 0.24 26.18
N HIS A 206 14.94 -0.15 24.96
CA HIS A 206 14.61 -1.45 24.37
C HIS A 206 15.85 -2.32 24.22
N SER A 207 15.73 -3.62 24.47
CA SER A 207 16.83 -4.57 24.28
C SER A 207 17.06 -4.97 22.82
N ASN A 208 16.05 -4.82 21.96
CA ASN A 208 16.12 -5.22 20.55
C ASN A 208 16.53 -4.03 19.65
N PHE A 209 17.84 -3.78 19.59
CA PHE A 209 18.41 -2.67 18.83
C PHE A 209 18.06 -2.71 17.34
N THR A 210 18.00 -3.91 16.78
CA THR A 210 17.82 -4.13 15.34
C THR A 210 16.52 -3.57 14.79
N ILE A 211 15.49 -3.50 15.63
CA ILE A 211 14.19 -2.97 15.25
C ILE A 211 14.01 -1.53 15.75
N HIS A 212 14.43 -1.25 16.98
CA HIS A 212 14.08 0.01 17.65
C HIS A 212 15.09 1.13 17.45
N TYR A 213 16.35 0.82 17.10
CA TYR A 213 17.44 1.80 17.04
C TYR A 213 18.20 1.77 15.72
N PRO A 214 17.52 1.98 14.57
CA PRO A 214 18.16 1.92 13.26
C PRO A 214 19.28 2.95 13.08
N HIS A 215 19.25 4.08 13.79
CA HIS A 215 20.36 5.05 13.77
C HIS A 215 21.66 4.47 14.37
N VAL A 216 21.57 3.68 15.45
CA VAL A 216 22.73 2.99 16.04
C VAL A 216 23.29 1.96 15.07
N LEU A 217 22.40 1.25 14.35
CA LEU A 217 22.80 0.30 13.31
C LEU A 217 23.57 1.01 12.18
N LEU A 218 23.06 2.16 11.72
CA LEU A 218 23.73 2.94 10.67
C LEU A 218 25.09 3.49 11.14
N ASP A 219 25.18 4.01 12.36
CA ASP A 219 26.42 4.55 12.93
C ASP A 219 27.48 3.46 13.11
N ALA A 220 27.06 2.23 13.45
CA ALA A 220 27.93 1.07 13.58
C ALA A 220 28.24 0.36 12.25
N GLY A 221 27.69 0.82 11.12
CA GLY A 221 27.91 0.21 9.81
C GLY A 221 27.26 -1.18 9.65
N VAL A 222 26.16 -1.46 10.36
CA VAL A 222 25.42 -2.73 10.22
C VAL A 222 24.73 -2.77 8.85
N PRO A 223 25.15 -3.65 7.92
CA PRO A 223 24.78 -3.58 6.51
C PRO A 223 23.33 -3.93 6.21
N PHE A 224 22.54 -4.37 7.19
CA PHE A 224 21.17 -4.78 6.98
C PHE A 224 20.22 -4.14 7.99
N ILE A 225 19.08 -3.66 7.50
CA ILE A 225 18.00 -3.07 8.31
C ILE A 225 16.78 -3.98 8.22
N LYS A 226 16.16 -4.33 9.35
CA LYS A 226 14.97 -5.20 9.34
C LYS A 226 13.78 -4.55 8.64
N VAL A 227 13.03 -5.34 7.86
CA VAL A 227 11.76 -4.89 7.26
C VAL A 227 10.80 -4.39 8.34
N LYS A 228 10.71 -5.13 9.45
CA LYS A 228 9.85 -4.83 10.61
C LYS A 228 10.13 -3.47 11.28
N THR A 229 11.33 -2.90 11.08
CA THR A 229 11.65 -1.54 11.54
C THR A 229 10.68 -0.51 10.94
N PHE A 230 10.36 -0.64 9.65
CA PHE A 230 9.47 0.27 8.95
C PHE A 230 8.00 0.12 9.37
N ASP A 231 7.58 -1.07 9.80
CA ASP A 231 6.22 -1.29 10.31
C ASP A 231 6.03 -0.82 11.76
N LEU A 232 7.01 -1.09 12.64
CA LEU A 232 6.90 -0.77 14.07
C LEU A 232 7.28 0.67 14.41
N THR A 233 8.11 1.32 13.58
CA THR A 233 8.57 2.70 13.80
C THR A 233 8.27 3.61 12.61
N GLN A 234 7.04 3.52 12.07
CA GLN A 234 6.60 4.30 10.90
C GLN A 234 6.88 5.81 11.01
N HIS A 235 6.77 6.39 12.20
CA HIS A 235 7.04 7.81 12.43
C HIS A 235 8.53 8.20 12.32
N LEU A 236 9.44 7.22 12.45
CA LEU A 236 10.88 7.41 12.26
C LEU A 236 11.34 7.05 10.84
N ALA A 237 10.53 6.27 10.09
CA ALA A 237 10.86 5.80 8.75
C ALA A 237 11.28 6.90 7.76
N PRO A 238 10.65 8.09 7.69
CA PRO A 238 11.08 9.15 6.77
C PRO A 238 12.52 9.62 7.02
N TYR A 239 12.93 9.68 8.29
CA TYR A 239 14.28 10.08 8.69
C TYR A 239 15.29 8.97 8.39
N LEU A 240 14.90 7.72 8.65
CA LEU A 240 15.74 6.56 8.32
C LEU A 240 16.00 6.45 6.82
N LEU A 241 14.97 6.61 5.98
CA LEU A 241 15.11 6.60 4.52
C LEU A 241 16.10 7.68 4.07
N LYS A 242 15.99 8.91 4.60
CA LYS A 242 16.92 10.01 4.30
C LYS A 242 18.36 9.71 4.72
N GLU A 243 18.55 9.11 5.88
CA GLU A 243 19.90 8.74 6.34
C GLU A 243 20.50 7.61 5.48
N ILE A 244 19.70 6.66 4.99
CA ILE A 244 20.15 5.63 4.05
C ILE A 244 20.57 6.27 2.71
N GLU A 245 19.74 7.16 2.14
CA GLU A 245 20.05 7.91 0.90
C GLU A 245 21.33 8.73 1.04
N LYS A 246 21.57 9.32 2.21
CA LYS A 246 22.72 10.19 2.47
C LYS A 246 24.02 9.43 2.68
N ARG A 247 23.97 8.25 3.32
CA ARG A 247 25.16 7.52 3.80
C ARG A 247 25.55 6.34 2.92
N THR A 248 24.69 5.93 2.01
CA THR A 248 24.81 4.67 1.28
C THR A 248 24.40 4.85 -0.18
N ASN A 249 24.76 3.89 -1.03
CA ASN A 249 24.26 3.83 -2.41
C ASN A 249 23.05 2.87 -2.54
N TYR A 250 22.47 2.43 -1.42
CA TYR A 250 21.34 1.52 -1.46
C TYR A 250 20.11 2.22 -2.06
N PRO A 251 19.47 1.66 -3.09
CA PRO A 251 18.29 2.25 -3.70
C PRO A 251 17.08 2.12 -2.77
N VAL A 252 16.75 3.19 -2.05
CA VAL A 252 15.62 3.20 -1.09
C VAL A 252 14.28 2.88 -1.74
N GLU A 253 14.16 3.05 -3.06
CA GLU A 253 13.00 2.62 -3.83
C GLU A 253 12.69 1.12 -3.66
N PHE A 254 13.69 0.29 -3.34
CA PHE A 254 13.45 -1.14 -3.08
C PHE A 254 12.80 -1.37 -1.72
N ILE A 255 13.05 -0.49 -0.74
CA ILE A 255 12.31 -0.47 0.52
C ILE A 255 10.87 -0.02 0.24
N LEU A 256 10.70 1.14 -0.40
CA LEU A 256 9.38 1.73 -0.67
C LEU A 256 8.49 0.78 -1.48
N SER A 257 9.03 0.14 -2.52
CA SER A 257 8.32 -0.81 -3.37
C SER A 257 7.89 -2.07 -2.62
N HIS A 258 8.73 -2.60 -1.73
CA HIS A 258 8.37 -3.76 -0.89
C HIS A 258 7.31 -3.38 0.15
N MET A 259 7.51 -2.26 0.86
CA MET A 259 6.58 -1.81 1.90
C MET A 259 5.22 -1.44 1.34
N SER A 260 5.17 -0.77 0.17
CA SER A 260 3.91 -0.41 -0.51
C SER A 260 3.11 -1.64 -0.95
N ASP A 261 3.77 -2.77 -1.17
CA ASP A 261 3.10 -4.02 -1.55
C ASP A 261 2.70 -4.87 -0.33
N MET A 262 3.57 -4.96 0.68
CA MET A 262 3.40 -5.89 1.80
C MET A 262 2.53 -5.35 2.92
N SER A 263 2.68 -4.06 3.22
CA SER A 263 1.89 -3.32 4.21
C SER A 263 0.70 -2.66 3.53
N LEU A 264 -0.18 -2.02 4.31
CA LEU A 264 -1.22 -1.16 3.73
C LEU A 264 -0.57 -0.09 2.84
N PRO A 265 -1.25 0.42 1.79
CA PRO A 265 -0.66 1.37 0.86
C PRO A 265 -0.62 2.81 1.41
N THR A 266 -1.13 3.04 2.62
CA THR A 266 -1.37 4.36 3.24
C THR A 266 -0.54 4.76 4.48
N PRO A 267 0.48 4.00 4.97
CA PRO A 267 1.39 4.48 6.00
C PRO A 267 1.94 5.87 5.67
N PRO A 268 1.96 6.81 6.64
CA PRO A 268 2.31 8.21 6.36
C PRO A 268 3.66 8.42 5.67
N TYR A 269 4.66 7.60 5.99
CA TYR A 269 6.01 7.70 5.42
C TYR A 269 6.12 7.26 3.95
N LEU A 270 5.07 6.64 3.40
CA LEU A 270 4.99 6.30 1.99
C LEU A 270 4.30 7.39 1.19
N LEU A 271 3.40 8.17 1.81
CA LEU A 271 2.53 9.11 1.10
C LEU A 271 3.30 10.25 0.43
N ASP A 272 4.32 10.81 1.10
CA ASP A 272 5.17 11.86 0.54
C ASP A 272 6.01 11.36 -0.64
N ARG A 273 6.35 10.06 -0.66
CA ARG A 273 7.09 9.39 -1.73
C ARG A 273 6.21 8.90 -2.88
N LYS A 274 4.89 9.06 -2.78
CA LYS A 274 3.93 8.70 -3.85
C LYS A 274 3.55 9.87 -4.74
N VAL A 275 4.07 11.07 -4.48
CA VAL A 275 3.81 12.23 -5.32
C VAL A 275 4.56 12.07 -6.64
N ILE A 276 3.89 12.30 -7.77
CA ILE A 276 4.53 12.27 -9.09
C ILE A 276 5.60 13.37 -9.14
N GLU A 277 6.83 12.95 -9.41
CA GLU A 277 7.95 13.86 -9.65
C GLU A 277 8.03 14.23 -11.14
N GLU A 278 8.58 15.41 -11.43
CA GLU A 278 8.88 15.78 -12.80
C GLU A 278 9.88 14.79 -13.41
N SER A 279 9.58 14.33 -14.63
CA SER A 279 10.45 13.44 -15.38
C SER A 279 10.85 14.09 -16.69
N SER A 280 12.11 13.90 -17.09
CA SER A 280 12.57 14.26 -18.44
C SER A 280 12.08 13.28 -19.50
N GLN A 281 11.55 12.12 -19.09
CA GLN A 281 11.02 11.11 -20.01
C GLN A 281 9.62 11.51 -20.46
N THR A 282 9.44 11.59 -21.78
CA THR A 282 8.15 11.80 -22.41
C THR A 282 7.47 10.46 -22.68
N TYR A 283 6.15 10.43 -22.62
CA TYR A 283 5.37 9.27 -23.01
C TYR A 283 5.60 8.91 -24.50
N SER A 284 5.72 7.62 -24.80
CA SER A 284 6.10 7.14 -26.14
C SER A 284 4.97 7.08 -27.17
N ASP A 285 3.72 7.33 -26.76
CA ASP A 285 2.50 7.20 -27.59
C ASP A 285 2.31 5.80 -28.21
N THR A 286 2.73 4.74 -27.51
CA THR A 286 2.60 3.34 -27.98
C THR A 286 1.42 2.57 -27.36
N LYS A 287 0.76 3.13 -26.35
CA LYS A 287 -0.36 2.51 -25.62
C LYS A 287 -1.70 3.09 -26.06
N LYS A 288 -2.75 2.27 -25.97
CA LYS A 288 -4.12 2.73 -26.24
C LYS A 288 -4.68 3.45 -25.03
N ILE A 289 -5.10 4.70 -25.22
CA ILE A 289 -5.63 5.55 -24.16
C ILE A 289 -7.11 5.83 -24.40
N ALA A 290 -7.95 5.59 -23.38
CA ALA A 290 -9.33 6.02 -23.36
C ALA A 290 -9.50 7.23 -22.43
N VAL A 291 -10.23 8.24 -22.88
CA VAL A 291 -10.68 9.34 -22.03
C VAL A 291 -12.19 9.22 -21.88
N HIS A 292 -12.65 8.83 -20.68
CA HIS A 292 -14.06 8.79 -20.34
C HIS A 292 -14.47 10.09 -19.63
N LEU A 293 -15.49 10.76 -20.18
CA LEU A 293 -16.10 11.95 -19.62
C LEU A 293 -17.60 11.76 -19.40
N HIS A 294 -18.03 11.59 -18.15
CA HIS A 294 -19.45 11.64 -17.82
C HIS A 294 -19.98 13.08 -17.90
N THR A 295 -20.78 13.36 -18.93
CA THR A 295 -21.29 14.68 -19.30
C THR A 295 -22.74 14.84 -18.87
N TYR A 296 -22.93 15.13 -17.58
CA TYR A 296 -24.24 15.47 -17.02
C TYR A 296 -24.61 16.95 -17.24
N TYR A 297 -23.64 17.85 -17.10
CA TYR A 297 -23.75 19.30 -17.37
C TYR A 297 -23.10 19.62 -18.71
N VAL A 298 -23.90 19.61 -19.78
CA VAL A 298 -23.42 19.79 -21.16
C VAL A 298 -22.71 21.14 -21.36
N ASP A 299 -23.09 22.18 -20.63
CA ASP A 299 -22.47 23.50 -20.74
C ASP A 299 -21.00 23.54 -20.29
N LEU A 300 -20.55 22.55 -19.50
CA LEU A 300 -19.15 22.41 -19.12
C LEU A 300 -18.31 21.61 -20.13
N LEU A 301 -18.93 20.94 -21.11
CA LEU A 301 -18.23 20.06 -22.06
C LEU A 301 -17.15 20.83 -22.84
N GLU A 302 -17.46 22.04 -23.29
CA GLU A 302 -16.51 22.90 -24.02
C GLU A 302 -15.23 23.18 -23.21
N ASP A 303 -15.33 23.27 -21.88
CA ASP A 303 -14.15 23.53 -21.04
C ASP A 303 -13.28 22.28 -20.88
N PHE A 304 -13.87 21.08 -20.79
CA PHE A 304 -13.10 19.84 -20.81
C PHE A 304 -12.40 19.62 -22.16
N LEU A 305 -13.10 19.83 -23.27
CA LEU A 305 -12.51 19.66 -24.59
C LEU A 305 -11.32 20.60 -24.82
N LYS A 306 -11.37 21.84 -24.32
CA LYS A 306 -10.20 22.74 -24.30
C LYS A 306 -9.04 22.22 -23.47
N GLN A 307 -9.29 21.54 -22.35
CA GLN A 307 -8.20 20.96 -21.56
C GLN A 307 -7.55 19.79 -22.31
N PHE A 308 -8.37 18.95 -22.96
CA PHE A 308 -7.89 17.78 -23.72
C PHE A 308 -7.10 18.16 -24.98
N GLU A 309 -7.21 19.39 -25.48
CA GLU A 309 -6.34 19.91 -26.56
C GLU A 309 -4.87 20.00 -26.15
N ASN A 310 -4.57 20.00 -24.84
CA ASN A 310 -3.20 20.00 -24.33
C ASN A 310 -2.62 18.60 -24.17
N PHE A 311 -3.35 17.55 -24.55
CA PHE A 311 -2.82 16.18 -24.55
C PHE A 311 -1.95 15.98 -25.79
N HIS A 312 -0.69 15.59 -25.59
CA HIS A 312 0.26 15.33 -26.67
C HIS A 312 0.37 13.83 -27.01
N PHE A 313 -0.75 13.12 -26.84
CA PHE A 313 -0.88 11.69 -27.11
C PHE A 313 -2.22 11.38 -27.76
N THR A 314 -2.28 10.23 -28.43
CA THR A 314 -3.49 9.76 -29.10
C THR A 314 -4.45 9.16 -28.08
N TYR A 315 -5.74 9.54 -28.15
CA TYR A 315 -6.77 8.98 -27.27
C TYR A 315 -8.11 8.80 -27.98
N ASP A 316 -8.90 7.84 -27.49
CA ASP A 316 -10.30 7.66 -27.87
C ASP A 316 -11.21 8.30 -26.80
N LEU A 317 -12.13 9.16 -27.23
CA LEU A 317 -13.05 9.87 -26.34
C LEU A 317 -14.37 9.11 -26.17
N PHE A 318 -14.71 8.80 -24.92
CA PHE A 318 -15.97 8.18 -24.52
C PHE A 318 -16.77 9.16 -23.66
N LEU A 319 -17.99 9.50 -24.09
CA LEU A 319 -18.87 10.37 -23.34
C LEU A 319 -20.09 9.59 -22.87
N THR A 320 -20.47 9.76 -21.62
CA THR A 320 -21.73 9.20 -21.08
C THR A 320 -22.66 10.33 -20.65
N THR A 321 -23.97 10.14 -20.82
CA THR A 321 -24.99 11.09 -20.38
C THR A 321 -26.28 10.36 -19.98
N ASP A 322 -27.27 11.09 -19.47
CA ASP A 322 -28.48 10.52 -18.88
C ASP A 322 -29.70 10.49 -19.81
N SER A 323 -29.66 11.20 -20.95
CA SER A 323 -30.84 11.40 -21.81
C SER A 323 -30.50 11.64 -23.27
N GLU A 324 -31.42 11.27 -24.17
CA GLU A 324 -31.28 11.50 -25.62
C GLU A 324 -31.14 13.00 -25.94
N LYS A 325 -31.86 13.86 -25.21
CA LYS A 325 -31.75 15.31 -25.38
C LYS A 325 -30.32 15.80 -25.18
N LYS A 326 -29.69 15.42 -24.06
CA LYS A 326 -28.30 15.82 -23.78
C LYS A 326 -27.32 15.19 -24.77
N LYS A 327 -27.57 13.96 -25.22
CA LYS A 327 -26.76 13.32 -26.26
C LYS A 327 -26.74 14.17 -27.55
N LEU A 328 -27.89 14.65 -28.03
CA LEU A 328 -27.95 15.53 -29.20
C LEU A 328 -27.21 16.86 -28.98
N GLU A 329 -27.30 17.44 -27.77
CA GLU A 329 -26.56 18.65 -27.42
C GLU A 329 -25.04 18.41 -27.41
N ILE A 330 -24.59 17.26 -26.89
CA ILE A 330 -23.18 16.82 -26.89
C ILE A 330 -22.69 16.61 -28.33
N GLU A 331 -23.47 15.92 -29.17
CA GLU A 331 -23.16 15.72 -30.60
C GLU A 331 -22.95 17.05 -31.33
N ALA A 332 -23.80 18.04 -31.06
CA ALA A 332 -23.67 19.37 -31.66
C ALA A 332 -22.36 20.07 -31.22
N VAL A 333 -21.96 19.94 -29.96
CA VAL A 333 -20.68 20.49 -29.45
C VAL A 333 -19.49 19.79 -30.09
N LEU A 334 -19.49 18.45 -30.17
CA LEU A 334 -18.42 17.67 -30.80
C LEU A 334 -18.27 18.03 -32.29
N LEU A 335 -19.39 18.11 -33.02
CA LEU A 335 -19.40 18.50 -34.43
C LEU A 335 -18.80 19.90 -34.63
N LYS A 336 -19.20 20.86 -33.78
CA LYS A 336 -18.69 22.23 -33.83
C LYS A 336 -17.18 22.31 -33.60
N ARG A 337 -16.61 21.46 -32.74
CA ARG A 337 -15.16 21.39 -32.49
C ARG A 337 -14.41 20.46 -33.44
N ASN A 338 -15.11 19.77 -34.35
CA ASN A 338 -14.54 18.69 -35.16
C ASN A 338 -13.83 17.61 -34.29
N GLN A 339 -14.39 17.33 -33.10
CA GLN A 339 -13.88 16.34 -32.16
C GLN A 339 -14.62 15.02 -32.37
N LEU A 340 -13.88 13.92 -32.48
CA LEU A 340 -14.46 12.58 -32.51
C LEU A 340 -14.70 12.09 -31.07
N GLY A 341 -15.84 11.43 -30.85
CA GLY A 341 -16.18 10.81 -29.57
C GLY A 341 -17.37 9.88 -29.68
N LYS A 342 -17.39 8.82 -28.87
CA LYS A 342 -18.49 7.86 -28.77
C LYS A 342 -19.39 8.25 -27.61
N ILE A 343 -20.69 8.38 -27.83
CA ILE A 343 -21.64 8.85 -26.82
C ILE A 343 -22.61 7.73 -26.42
N TYR A 344 -22.75 7.52 -25.12
CA TYR A 344 -23.61 6.49 -24.53
C TYR A 344 -24.62 7.11 -23.57
N ILE A 345 -25.84 6.56 -23.56
CA ILE A 345 -26.88 6.94 -22.60
C ILE A 345 -26.93 5.89 -21.50
N THR A 346 -26.56 6.29 -20.29
CA THR A 346 -26.39 5.38 -19.15
C THR A 346 -27.51 5.52 -18.10
N GLY A 347 -28.39 6.49 -18.27
CA GLY A 347 -29.46 6.86 -17.33
C GLY A 347 -28.96 7.76 -16.18
N ASN A 348 -29.91 8.27 -15.39
CA ASN A 348 -29.63 9.18 -14.27
C ASN A 348 -29.57 8.45 -12.92
N LYS A 349 -28.73 7.41 -12.82
CA LYS A 349 -28.49 6.65 -11.58
C LYS A 349 -26.99 6.44 -11.40
N GLY A 350 -26.51 6.60 -10.17
CA GLY A 350 -25.14 6.26 -9.82
C GLY A 350 -24.07 7.31 -10.13
N ARG A 351 -24.50 8.55 -10.46
CA ARG A 351 -23.64 9.71 -10.78
C ARG A 351 -22.56 9.38 -11.82
N ASP A 352 -21.30 9.69 -11.56
CA ASP A 352 -20.16 9.49 -12.46
C ASP A 352 -19.64 8.04 -12.47
N ILE A 353 -19.74 7.34 -11.34
CA ILE A 353 -19.20 5.98 -11.17
C ILE A 353 -19.90 4.97 -12.08
N ILE A 354 -21.23 4.84 -11.97
CA ILE A 354 -21.98 3.80 -12.69
C ILE A 354 -21.89 3.95 -14.21
N PRO A 355 -21.99 5.16 -14.79
CA PRO A 355 -21.74 5.36 -16.22
C PRO A 355 -20.38 4.84 -16.68
N MET A 356 -19.31 5.01 -15.90
CA MET A 356 -18.01 4.42 -16.22
C MET A 356 -18.06 2.89 -16.18
N LEU A 357 -18.63 2.31 -15.12
CA LEU A 357 -18.69 0.85 -14.98
C LEU A 357 -19.52 0.18 -16.08
N LYS A 358 -20.52 0.88 -16.63
CA LYS A 358 -21.32 0.41 -17.78
C LYS A 358 -20.51 0.31 -19.08
N LEU A 359 -19.37 1.01 -19.20
CA LEU A 359 -18.47 0.93 -20.36
C LEU A 359 -17.38 -0.14 -20.21
N ARG A 360 -17.62 -1.17 -19.40
CA ARG A 360 -16.70 -2.26 -19.15
C ARG A 360 -16.17 -2.90 -20.43
N GLU A 361 -17.07 -3.20 -21.38
CA GLU A 361 -16.73 -3.93 -22.61
C GLU A 361 -15.82 -3.11 -23.53
N GLU A 362 -15.96 -1.79 -23.53
CA GLU A 362 -15.10 -0.90 -24.30
C GLU A 362 -13.78 -0.63 -23.57
N LEU A 363 -13.85 -0.24 -22.29
CA LEU A 363 -12.70 0.23 -21.53
C LEU A 363 -11.67 -0.88 -21.25
N CYS A 364 -12.09 -2.16 -21.17
CA CYS A 364 -11.17 -3.28 -20.94
C CYS A 364 -10.16 -3.50 -22.08
N THR A 365 -10.36 -2.86 -23.24
CA THR A 365 -9.47 -2.96 -24.40
C THR A 365 -8.34 -1.92 -24.42
N TYR A 366 -8.31 -1.02 -23.44
CA TYR A 366 -7.34 0.07 -23.33
C TYR A 366 -6.29 -0.20 -22.26
N ASP A 367 -5.08 0.29 -22.49
CA ASP A 367 -3.98 0.18 -21.54
C ASP A 367 -4.17 1.20 -20.40
N TYR A 368 -4.52 2.44 -20.74
CA TYR A 368 -4.72 3.55 -19.79
C TYR A 368 -6.08 4.21 -19.99
N ILE A 369 -6.72 4.56 -18.89
CA ILE A 369 -8.06 5.15 -18.88
C ILE A 369 -8.04 6.39 -17.98
N GLY A 370 -8.45 7.53 -18.52
CA GLY A 370 -8.79 8.72 -17.75
C GLY A 370 -10.29 8.74 -17.48
N HIS A 371 -10.69 8.87 -16.22
CA HIS A 371 -12.09 9.03 -15.83
C HIS A 371 -12.32 10.44 -15.27
N PHE A 372 -13.26 11.15 -15.90
CA PHE A 372 -13.63 12.51 -15.55
C PHE A 372 -15.16 12.67 -15.63
N HIS A 373 -15.66 13.74 -15.02
CA HIS A 373 -17.08 14.08 -15.13
C HIS A 373 -17.33 15.57 -14.99
N THR A 374 -18.38 16.05 -15.65
CA THR A 374 -18.84 17.42 -15.48
C THR A 374 -19.48 17.56 -14.12
N LYS A 375 -18.94 18.43 -13.27
CA LYS A 375 -19.44 18.68 -11.92
C LYS A 375 -19.72 20.16 -11.69
N LYS A 376 -20.87 20.43 -11.08
CA LYS A 376 -21.21 21.72 -10.47
C LYS A 376 -21.50 21.51 -9.00
N SER A 377 -21.15 22.50 -8.19
CA SER A 377 -21.47 22.53 -6.74
C SER A 377 -22.54 23.58 -6.49
N PRO A 378 -23.82 23.32 -6.82
CA PRO A 378 -24.89 24.32 -6.75
C PRO A 378 -25.18 24.82 -5.33
N GLU A 379 -24.71 24.10 -4.30
CA GLU A 379 -24.82 24.48 -2.88
C GLU A 379 -23.86 25.61 -2.49
N TYR A 380 -22.88 25.93 -3.35
CA TYR A 380 -21.87 26.95 -3.11
C TYR A 380 -21.97 28.10 -4.11
N PRO A 381 -21.46 29.29 -3.77
CA PRO A 381 -21.17 30.31 -4.76
C PRO A 381 -20.34 29.72 -5.90
N TYR A 382 -20.69 30.05 -7.15
CA TYR A 382 -20.11 29.42 -8.34
C TYR A 382 -18.57 29.39 -8.31
N TRP A 383 -17.93 30.48 -7.88
CA TRP A 383 -16.47 30.60 -7.79
C TRP A 383 -15.79 29.62 -6.83
N VAL A 384 -16.48 29.19 -5.77
CA VAL A 384 -15.98 28.15 -4.84
C VAL A 384 -16.19 26.75 -5.41
N GLY A 385 -17.34 26.51 -6.05
CA GLY A 385 -17.60 25.24 -6.73
C GLY A 385 -16.67 25.00 -7.91
N ASP A 386 -16.39 26.06 -8.67
CA ASP A 386 -15.51 26.05 -9.83
C ASP A 386 -14.04 25.93 -9.43
N SER A 387 -13.63 26.43 -8.25
CA SER A 387 -12.24 26.30 -7.79
C SER A 387 -11.83 24.84 -7.63
N TRP A 388 -12.69 24.00 -7.01
CA TRP A 388 -12.42 22.57 -6.89
C TRP A 388 -12.25 21.92 -8.27
N ARG A 389 -13.14 22.18 -9.21
CA ARG A 389 -13.03 21.60 -10.57
C ARG A 389 -11.76 22.06 -11.28
N ASN A 390 -11.41 23.34 -11.18
CA ASN A 390 -10.20 23.89 -11.80
C ASN A 390 -8.93 23.28 -11.19
N GLU A 391 -8.89 23.09 -9.87
CA GLU A 391 -7.76 22.39 -9.23
C GLU A 391 -7.64 20.92 -9.68
N LEU A 392 -8.76 20.23 -9.91
CA LEU A 392 -8.72 18.88 -10.51
C LEU A 392 -8.19 18.91 -11.95
N PHE A 393 -8.47 19.96 -12.73
CA PHE A 393 -7.86 20.13 -14.05
C PHE A 393 -6.36 20.33 -13.92
N ASP A 394 -5.92 21.15 -12.97
CA ASP A 394 -4.52 21.44 -12.71
C ASP A 394 -3.75 20.19 -12.26
N MET A 395 -4.38 19.30 -11.50
CA MET A 395 -3.74 18.07 -11.01
C MET A 395 -3.81 16.91 -12.01
N LEU A 396 -4.85 16.79 -12.84
CA LEU A 396 -5.03 15.55 -13.62
C LEU A 396 -5.18 15.75 -15.12
N LEU A 397 -5.55 16.95 -15.60
CA LEU A 397 -5.65 17.21 -17.04
C LEU A 397 -4.40 17.92 -17.56
N LYS A 398 -3.97 19.01 -16.92
CA LYS A 398 -2.77 19.74 -17.34
C LYS A 398 -1.50 18.89 -17.36
N PRO A 399 -1.21 18.04 -16.34
CA PRO A 399 -0.04 17.18 -16.34
C PRO A 399 -0.30 15.80 -16.98
N ALA A 400 -1.33 15.64 -17.82
CA ALA A 400 -1.69 14.32 -18.35
C ALA A 400 -0.53 13.63 -19.10
N ASP A 401 0.30 14.38 -19.85
CA ASP A 401 1.48 13.81 -20.53
C ASP A 401 2.50 13.23 -19.54
N LEU A 402 2.74 13.94 -18.43
CA LEU A 402 3.60 13.47 -17.35
C LEU A 402 3.01 12.22 -16.69
N ILE A 403 1.70 12.21 -16.43
CA ILE A 403 1.00 11.06 -15.86
C ILE A 403 1.11 9.83 -16.78
N MET A 404 0.92 10.01 -18.10
CA MET A 404 1.08 8.93 -19.08
C MET A 404 2.52 8.40 -19.09
N ALA A 405 3.51 9.30 -19.05
CA ALA A 405 4.91 8.92 -18.95
C ALA A 405 5.19 8.13 -17.67
N SER A 406 4.65 8.53 -16.52
CA SER A 406 4.78 7.79 -15.26
C SER A 406 4.15 6.39 -15.34
N LEU A 407 2.94 6.27 -15.90
CA LEU A 407 2.24 4.98 -16.08
C LEU A 407 2.96 4.02 -17.04
N GLU A 408 3.70 4.56 -18.01
CA GLU A 408 4.53 3.80 -18.94
C GLU A 408 5.84 3.35 -18.30
N ASN A 409 6.52 4.24 -17.58
CA ASN A 409 7.84 3.98 -17.01
C ASN A 409 7.79 3.07 -15.78
N ASP A 410 6.73 3.15 -14.97
CA ASP A 410 6.50 2.23 -13.86
C ASP A 410 5.40 1.22 -14.19
N LYS A 411 5.83 -0.04 -14.39
CA LYS A 411 4.91 -1.16 -14.60
C LYS A 411 3.97 -1.38 -13.41
N ARG A 412 4.42 -1.09 -12.18
CA ARG A 412 3.61 -1.23 -10.97
C ARG A 412 2.64 -0.08 -10.76
N LEU A 413 2.89 1.12 -11.28
CA LEU A 413 1.94 2.23 -11.16
C LEU A 413 0.66 1.90 -11.93
N GLY A 414 -0.46 1.73 -11.24
CA GLY A 414 -1.75 1.37 -11.84
C GLY A 414 -2.85 2.41 -11.65
N LEU A 415 -2.64 3.39 -10.77
CA LEU A 415 -3.62 4.42 -10.46
C LEU A 415 -2.93 5.75 -10.16
N VAL A 416 -3.45 6.85 -10.71
CA VAL A 416 -3.05 8.20 -10.36
C VAL A 416 -4.27 8.96 -9.90
N ILE A 417 -4.19 9.52 -8.69
CA ILE A 417 -5.23 10.31 -8.04
C ILE A 417 -4.81 11.77 -7.93
N ALA A 418 -5.77 12.67 -7.80
CA ALA A 418 -5.47 14.05 -7.40
C ALA A 418 -5.08 14.11 -5.92
N ASP A 419 -4.19 15.05 -5.58
CA ASP A 419 -3.98 15.50 -4.21
C ASP A 419 -5.23 16.23 -3.68
N ILE A 420 -5.23 16.60 -2.40
CA ILE A 420 -6.36 17.23 -1.72
C ILE A 420 -6.61 18.63 -2.30
N PRO A 421 -7.80 18.90 -2.89
CA PRO A 421 -8.18 20.25 -3.28
C PRO A 421 -8.22 21.20 -2.08
N THR A 422 -7.83 22.46 -2.28
CA THR A 422 -7.71 23.46 -1.21
C THR A 422 -9.00 23.62 -0.40
N PHE A 423 -10.16 23.49 -1.07
CA PHE A 423 -11.48 23.51 -0.45
C PHE A 423 -11.59 22.57 0.76
N PHE A 424 -11.07 21.34 0.66
CA PHE A 424 -11.12 20.36 1.73
C PHE A 424 -10.12 20.62 2.86
N ARG A 425 -9.10 21.45 2.61
CA ARG A 425 -8.14 21.86 3.63
C ARG A 425 -8.66 22.96 4.54
N TYR A 426 -9.63 23.77 4.07
CA TYR A 426 -10.29 24.81 4.86
C TYR A 426 -11.61 24.35 5.51
N THR A 427 -12.08 23.14 5.23
CA THR A 427 -13.42 22.70 5.60
C THR A 427 -13.42 21.34 6.28
N LYS A 428 -14.32 21.14 7.25
CA LYS A 428 -14.32 19.97 8.15
C LYS A 428 -15.36 18.91 7.77
N ILE A 429 -15.47 18.55 6.49
CA ILE A 429 -16.40 17.48 6.06
C ILE A 429 -15.73 16.13 6.07
N VAL A 430 -14.44 16.14 5.80
CA VAL A 430 -13.63 14.95 5.63
C VAL A 430 -12.78 14.86 6.88
N ASP A 431 -13.40 14.34 7.93
CA ASP A 431 -12.77 14.08 9.22
C ASP A 431 -12.86 12.58 9.54
N PRO A 432 -11.98 12.05 10.41
CA PRO A 432 -11.92 10.61 10.67
C PRO A 432 -13.25 9.98 11.09
N TRP A 433 -14.07 10.68 11.87
CA TRP A 433 -15.35 10.14 12.33
C TRP A 433 -16.38 10.05 11.21
N ASN A 434 -16.39 11.06 10.33
CA ASN A 434 -17.30 11.05 9.20
C ASN A 434 -16.86 10.04 8.13
N GLU A 435 -15.55 9.90 7.92
CA GLU A 435 -14.99 8.93 6.98
C GLU A 435 -15.23 7.49 7.44
N ASN A 436 -15.04 7.18 8.73
CA ASN A 436 -15.25 5.82 9.24
C ASN A 436 -16.67 5.28 9.01
N LYS A 437 -17.69 6.14 8.85
CA LYS A 437 -19.06 5.71 8.51
C LYS A 437 -19.19 5.00 7.15
N PHE A 438 -18.22 5.16 6.25
CA PHE A 438 -18.21 4.46 4.97
C PHE A 438 -17.52 3.08 5.05
N ALA A 439 -16.82 2.77 6.15
CA ALA A 439 -16.01 1.57 6.29
C ALA A 439 -16.81 0.27 6.16
N ASP A 440 -18.03 0.22 6.72
CA ASP A 440 -18.88 -0.97 6.65
C ASP A 440 -19.26 -1.30 5.19
N ASP A 441 -19.72 -0.31 4.42
CA ASP A 441 -20.02 -0.48 3.01
C ASP A 441 -18.77 -0.85 2.19
N MET A 442 -17.59 -0.31 2.55
CA MET A 442 -16.32 -0.69 1.92
C MET A 442 -15.94 -2.15 2.23
N ASN A 443 -16.16 -2.62 3.46
CA ASN A 443 -15.95 -4.01 3.85
C ASN A 443 -16.90 -4.95 3.07
N ILE A 444 -18.18 -4.57 2.93
CA ILE A 444 -19.16 -5.33 2.11
C ILE A 444 -18.72 -5.39 0.65
N LEU A 445 -18.28 -4.26 0.07
CA LEU A 445 -17.76 -4.22 -1.30
C LEU A 445 -16.54 -5.13 -1.47
N TRP A 446 -15.61 -5.08 -0.52
CA TRP A 446 -14.40 -5.89 -0.53
C TRP A 446 -14.70 -7.39 -0.48
N GLU A 447 -15.64 -7.80 0.37
CA GLU A 447 -16.11 -9.19 0.45
C GLU A 447 -16.81 -9.62 -0.85
N ARG A 448 -17.69 -8.78 -1.41
CA ARG A 448 -18.38 -9.07 -2.69
C ARG A 448 -17.41 -9.23 -3.86
N MET A 449 -16.26 -8.53 -3.84
CA MET A 449 -15.25 -8.60 -4.90
C MET A 449 -14.32 -9.83 -4.76
N ASP A 450 -14.46 -10.64 -3.71
CA ASP A 450 -13.66 -11.86 -3.47
C ASP A 450 -12.14 -11.63 -3.58
N ILE A 451 -11.67 -10.56 -2.93
CA ILE A 451 -10.27 -10.12 -3.02
C ILE A 451 -9.39 -10.98 -2.12
N ASN A 452 -8.33 -11.57 -2.69
CA ASN A 452 -7.33 -12.38 -1.97
C ASN A 452 -6.33 -11.54 -1.15
N ARG A 453 -6.83 -10.56 -0.40
CA ARG A 453 -6.11 -9.77 0.61
C ARG A 453 -7.06 -9.43 1.74
N SER A 454 -6.61 -9.57 2.98
CA SER A 454 -7.39 -9.17 4.15
C SER A 454 -7.15 -7.70 4.48
N ILE A 455 -8.24 -6.96 4.66
CA ILE A 455 -8.27 -5.60 5.18
C ILE A 455 -9.56 -5.45 6.00
N ASP A 456 -9.52 -4.59 7.01
CA ASP A 456 -10.70 -4.18 7.76
C ASP A 456 -10.71 -2.64 7.79
N PHE A 457 -11.60 -2.05 7.00
CA PHE A 457 -11.68 -0.59 6.87
C PHE A 457 -12.09 0.10 8.17
N ASN A 458 -12.72 -0.62 9.12
CA ASN A 458 -13.09 -0.07 10.43
C ASN A 458 -11.87 0.21 11.32
N LYS A 459 -10.71 -0.41 11.03
CA LYS A 459 -9.45 -0.14 11.72
C LYS A 459 -8.69 1.08 11.16
N LEU A 460 -9.19 1.68 10.08
CA LEU A 460 -8.60 2.86 9.47
C LEU A 460 -9.33 4.12 9.93
N ASN A 461 -8.55 5.18 10.15
CA ASN A 461 -9.08 6.47 10.59
C ASN A 461 -9.48 7.36 9.42
N THR A 462 -8.72 7.32 8.33
CA THR A 462 -8.96 8.11 7.12
C THR A 462 -8.61 7.29 5.90
N PHE A 463 -9.22 7.62 4.76
CA PHE A 463 -8.96 6.95 3.48
C PHE A 463 -8.20 7.87 2.53
N ILE A 464 -7.31 7.30 1.74
CA ILE A 464 -6.65 7.99 0.64
C ILE A 464 -7.51 7.79 -0.61
N MET A 465 -7.96 8.88 -1.21
CA MET A 465 -8.90 8.88 -2.34
C MET A 465 -8.71 10.10 -3.23
N SER A 466 -9.22 10.05 -4.46
CA SER A 466 -9.32 11.23 -5.32
C SER A 466 -10.62 11.97 -5.03
N TYR A 467 -10.52 13.20 -4.53
CA TYR A 467 -11.70 14.01 -4.18
C TYR A 467 -12.46 14.42 -5.45
N GLY A 468 -13.60 13.77 -5.69
CA GLY A 468 -14.40 13.96 -6.90
C GLY A 468 -14.13 12.92 -7.98
N THR A 469 -13.48 11.80 -7.65
CA THR A 469 -13.28 10.63 -8.51
C THR A 469 -12.53 10.87 -9.83
N PHE A 470 -11.85 12.00 -10.02
CA PHE A 470 -11.01 12.16 -11.22
C PHE A 470 -9.77 11.29 -11.06
N ILE A 471 -9.49 10.42 -12.02
CA ILE A 471 -8.39 9.46 -11.92
C ILE A 471 -7.85 9.10 -13.30
N TRP A 472 -6.58 8.69 -13.34
CA TRP A 472 -6.02 7.91 -14.43
C TRP A 472 -5.68 6.51 -13.93
N PHE A 473 -5.98 5.46 -14.68
CA PHE A 473 -5.73 4.10 -14.21
C PHE A 473 -5.46 3.11 -15.34
N LYS A 474 -4.77 2.02 -15.00
CA LYS A 474 -4.72 0.79 -15.80
C LYS A 474 -5.97 -0.03 -15.50
N TYR A 475 -6.65 -0.57 -16.52
CA TYR A 475 -7.90 -1.32 -16.31
C TYR A 475 -7.76 -2.41 -15.25
N ASP A 476 -6.66 -3.19 -15.32
CA ASP A 476 -6.37 -4.27 -14.38
C ASP A 476 -6.26 -3.83 -12.92
N ALA A 477 -5.87 -2.57 -12.64
CA ALA A 477 -5.78 -2.07 -11.27
C ALA A 477 -7.15 -1.94 -10.59
N LEU A 478 -8.21 -1.68 -11.37
CA LEU A 478 -9.57 -1.52 -10.86
C LEU A 478 -10.53 -2.62 -11.35
N LYS A 479 -10.02 -3.66 -12.02
CA LYS A 479 -10.80 -4.76 -12.57
C LYS A 479 -11.80 -5.40 -11.60
N PRO A 480 -11.50 -5.63 -10.30
CA PRO A 480 -12.49 -6.16 -9.36
C PRO A 480 -13.77 -5.31 -9.27
N LEU A 481 -13.66 -3.98 -9.40
CA LEU A 481 -14.81 -3.08 -9.38
C LEU A 481 -15.67 -3.22 -10.65
N PHE A 482 -15.05 -3.36 -11.82
CA PHE A 482 -15.77 -3.59 -13.08
C PHE A 482 -16.44 -4.97 -13.11
N ASP A 483 -15.85 -5.97 -12.48
CA ASP A 483 -16.37 -7.34 -12.43
C ASP A 483 -17.46 -7.54 -11.37
N LEU A 484 -17.61 -6.61 -10.42
CA LEU A 484 -18.64 -6.65 -9.37
C LEU A 484 -20.08 -6.73 -9.94
N ASN A 485 -20.27 -6.32 -11.20
CA ASN A 485 -21.55 -6.36 -11.93
C ASN A 485 -22.71 -5.80 -11.09
N LEU A 486 -22.54 -4.57 -10.60
CA LEU A 486 -23.53 -3.87 -9.79
C LEU A 486 -24.87 -3.77 -10.54
N GLN A 487 -25.95 -4.18 -9.87
CA GLN A 487 -27.29 -4.12 -10.44
C GLN A 487 -27.96 -2.78 -10.13
N ASP A 488 -28.98 -2.42 -10.89
CA ASP A 488 -29.73 -1.18 -10.73
C ASP A 488 -30.40 -1.03 -9.34
N GLU A 489 -30.61 -2.16 -8.65
CA GLU A 489 -31.15 -2.25 -7.28
C GLU A 489 -30.08 -2.00 -6.20
N ASP A 490 -28.80 -2.28 -6.48
CA ASP A 490 -27.69 -1.95 -5.58
C ASP A 490 -27.44 -0.43 -5.54
N ILE A 491 -27.90 0.29 -6.57
CA ILE A 491 -27.61 1.71 -6.76
C ILE A 491 -28.74 2.56 -6.12
N PRO A 492 -28.42 3.36 -5.11
CA PRO A 492 -29.43 4.21 -4.47
C PRO A 492 -30.00 5.24 -5.46
N SER A 493 -31.30 5.49 -5.35
CA SER A 493 -32.01 6.46 -6.19
C SER A 493 -31.71 7.89 -5.77
N GLU A 494 -31.77 8.83 -6.71
CA GLU A 494 -31.64 10.26 -6.44
C GLU A 494 -32.94 10.83 -5.79
N PRO A 495 -32.85 11.82 -4.88
CA PRO A 495 -31.62 12.44 -4.37
C PRO A 495 -30.86 11.50 -3.42
N LEU A 496 -29.56 11.36 -3.65
CA LEU A 496 -28.73 10.43 -2.88
C LEU A 496 -28.69 10.78 -1.38
N PRO A 497 -28.88 9.78 -0.50
CA PRO A 497 -28.55 9.92 0.92
C PRO A 497 -27.07 10.26 1.14
N GLN A 498 -26.74 10.81 2.31
CA GLN A 498 -25.36 10.78 2.80
C GLN A 498 -25.00 9.33 3.17
N HIS A 499 -23.76 8.92 2.93
CA HIS A 499 -23.25 7.57 3.20
C HIS A 499 -23.95 6.49 2.36
N THR A 500 -23.41 6.29 1.15
CA THR A 500 -23.91 5.27 0.22
C THR A 500 -22.76 4.51 -0.40
N ILE A 501 -23.07 3.35 -0.99
CA ILE A 501 -22.14 2.52 -1.77
C ILE A 501 -21.28 3.32 -2.78
N LEU A 502 -21.83 4.37 -3.40
CA LEU A 502 -21.10 5.21 -4.37
C LEU A 502 -19.95 5.98 -3.70
N HIS A 503 -20.17 6.49 -2.49
CA HIS A 503 -19.13 7.16 -1.70
C HIS A 503 -18.06 6.16 -1.24
N SER A 504 -18.47 4.93 -0.93
CA SER A 504 -17.55 3.85 -0.58
C SER A 504 -16.70 3.42 -1.77
N ILE A 505 -17.26 3.41 -2.99
CA ILE A 505 -16.51 3.17 -4.23
C ILE A 505 -15.45 4.27 -4.45
N GLU A 506 -15.77 5.55 -4.23
CA GLU A 506 -14.79 6.64 -4.34
C GLU A 506 -13.57 6.42 -3.42
N ARG A 507 -13.79 5.86 -2.22
CA ARG A 507 -12.76 5.63 -1.19
C ARG A 507 -11.94 4.37 -1.40
N ILE A 508 -12.48 3.37 -2.09
CA ILE A 508 -11.88 2.03 -2.16
C ILE A 508 -10.81 1.90 -3.25
N LEU A 509 -10.78 2.80 -4.23
CA LEU A 509 -9.99 2.66 -5.46
C LEU A 509 -8.49 2.40 -5.23
N VAL A 510 -7.86 3.14 -4.31
CA VAL A 510 -6.43 2.95 -3.95
C VAL A 510 -6.17 1.54 -3.41
N TYR A 511 -7.10 1.03 -2.60
CA TYR A 511 -7.00 -0.31 -2.01
C TYR A 511 -7.26 -1.41 -3.04
N LEU A 512 -8.09 -1.15 -4.04
CA LEU A 512 -8.27 -2.06 -5.18
C LEU A 512 -6.99 -2.17 -6.01
N ALA A 513 -6.38 -1.04 -6.38
CA ALA A 513 -5.10 -1.04 -7.09
C ALA A 513 -4.03 -1.83 -6.31
N TRP A 514 -3.91 -1.56 -5.01
CA TRP A 514 -3.04 -2.30 -4.10
C TRP A 514 -3.35 -3.80 -4.04
N SER A 515 -4.64 -4.17 -4.01
CA SER A 515 -5.05 -5.57 -4.01
C SER A 515 -4.59 -6.32 -5.25
N GLN A 516 -4.61 -5.63 -6.40
CA GLN A 516 -4.19 -6.12 -7.70
C GLN A 516 -2.68 -5.98 -7.92
N ARG A 517 -1.90 -5.73 -6.85
CA ARG A 517 -0.43 -5.64 -6.88
C ARG A 517 0.09 -4.41 -7.65
N PHE A 518 -0.78 -3.46 -7.96
CA PHE A 518 -0.40 -2.15 -8.47
C PHE A 518 -0.14 -1.19 -7.31
N ASP A 519 0.72 -0.21 -7.56
CA ASP A 519 0.85 0.96 -6.73
C ASP A 519 0.02 2.12 -7.29
N TYR A 520 -0.09 3.19 -6.51
CA TYR A 520 -0.70 4.44 -6.92
C TYR A 520 0.25 5.62 -6.72
N ALA A 521 0.00 6.69 -7.48
CA ALA A 521 0.69 7.96 -7.33
C ALA A 521 -0.31 9.10 -7.13
N ILE A 522 0.17 10.19 -6.55
CA ILE A 522 -0.58 11.40 -6.24
C ILE A 522 -0.08 12.50 -7.18
N SER A 523 -0.98 13.09 -7.96
CA SER A 523 -0.66 14.28 -8.72
C SER A 523 -0.89 15.52 -7.84
N LYS A 524 0.20 16.25 -7.59
CA LYS A 524 0.31 17.29 -6.57
C LYS A 524 -0.59 18.50 -6.84
N ASN A 525 -1.17 19.06 -5.76
CA ASN A 525 -1.74 20.39 -5.79
C ASN A 525 -0.64 21.45 -5.60
N ASP A 526 -0.39 22.28 -6.61
CA ASP A 526 0.66 23.31 -6.54
C ASP A 526 0.27 24.54 -5.70
N ILE A 527 -0.99 24.65 -5.27
CA ILE A 527 -1.40 25.70 -4.35
C ILE A 527 -0.87 25.38 -2.95
N TYR A 528 0.18 26.10 -2.55
CA TYR A 528 0.75 25.95 -1.22
C TYR A 528 -0.20 26.49 -0.13
N ILE A 529 -0.58 25.60 0.78
CA ILE A 529 -1.25 25.95 2.04
C ILE A 529 -0.39 25.40 3.18
N THR A 530 -0.15 26.25 4.18
CA THR A 530 0.64 25.85 5.35
C THR A 530 -0.05 24.72 6.13
N PRO A 531 0.69 23.68 6.58
CA PRO A 531 0.14 22.60 7.41
C PRO A 531 -0.54 23.06 8.70
N PHE A 532 -0.28 24.30 9.16
CA PHE A 532 -1.01 24.88 10.29
C PHE A 532 -2.51 25.07 10.02
N VAL A 533 -2.93 25.23 8.75
CA VAL A 533 -4.35 25.27 8.39
C VAL A 533 -4.99 23.91 8.67
N ASP A 534 -4.41 22.82 8.16
CA ASP A 534 -4.94 21.48 8.39
C ASP A 534 -4.95 21.14 9.89
N ASN A 535 -3.90 21.51 10.62
CA ASN A 535 -3.83 21.34 12.07
C ASN A 535 -4.97 22.09 12.78
N THR A 536 -5.24 23.33 12.38
CA THR A 536 -6.33 24.14 12.96
C THR A 536 -7.69 23.52 12.65
N VAL A 537 -7.93 23.10 11.41
CA VAL A 537 -9.21 22.50 10.98
C VAL A 537 -9.45 21.15 11.64
N LEU A 538 -8.42 20.29 11.72
CA LEU A 538 -8.51 18.97 12.37
C LEU A 538 -8.72 19.08 13.89
N ASN A 539 -8.24 20.15 14.53
CA ASN A 539 -8.44 20.38 15.96
C ASN A 539 -9.80 20.99 16.32
N ILE A 540 -10.65 21.31 15.34
CA ILE A 540 -12.02 21.77 15.60
C ILE A 540 -12.82 20.66 16.28
N ARG A 541 -13.14 20.86 17.56
CA ARG A 541 -13.82 19.87 18.38
C ARG A 541 -15.32 19.76 17.99
N PRO A 542 -15.84 18.56 17.65
CA PRO A 542 -17.23 18.36 17.19
C PRO A 542 -18.31 18.85 18.18
N ASP A 543 -17.98 18.89 19.47
CA ASP A 543 -18.81 19.39 20.57
C ASP A 543 -18.88 20.92 20.65
N THR A 544 -17.97 21.63 19.97
CA THR A 544 -17.87 23.10 20.02
C THR A 544 -18.36 23.81 18.77
N LEU A 545 -18.43 23.11 17.64
CA LEU A 545 -18.83 23.64 16.34
C LEU A 545 -19.64 22.59 15.57
N PRO A 546 -20.69 22.97 14.83
CA PRO A 546 -21.46 22.03 14.03
C PRO A 546 -20.56 21.32 13.01
N ASN A 547 -20.80 20.02 12.77
CA ASN A 547 -20.16 19.24 11.70
C ASN A 547 -20.70 19.65 10.31
N THR A 548 -20.69 20.95 10.03
CA THR A 548 -21.16 21.58 8.80
C THR A 548 -20.24 22.75 8.48
N TYR A 549 -20.17 23.13 7.21
CA TYR A 549 -19.38 24.27 6.71
C TYR A 549 -19.69 25.62 7.37
N ILE A 550 -20.88 25.76 7.94
CA ILE A 550 -21.38 27.04 8.44
C ILE A 550 -21.47 26.97 9.95
N ASN A 551 -20.75 27.85 10.63
CA ASN A 551 -21.04 28.13 12.02
C ASN A 551 -22.38 28.87 12.10
N PHE A 552 -23.41 28.18 12.58
CA PHE A 552 -24.76 28.74 12.67
C PHE A 552 -24.82 29.99 13.55
N ASP A 553 -23.93 30.13 14.53
CA ASP A 553 -23.84 31.33 15.37
C ASP A 553 -23.52 32.58 14.55
N ASN A 554 -22.75 32.42 13.46
CA ASN A 554 -22.37 33.50 12.55
C ASN A 554 -23.47 33.85 11.53
N ILE A 555 -24.54 33.04 11.43
CA ILE A 555 -25.68 33.30 10.53
C ILE A 555 -27.01 33.44 11.27
N GLY A 556 -26.97 33.87 12.54
CA GLY A 556 -28.17 34.17 13.34
C GLY A 556 -28.65 33.00 14.20
N GLY A 557 -27.73 32.10 14.58
CA GLY A 557 -27.97 30.97 15.47
C GLY A 557 -29.03 30.00 14.92
N ILE A 558 -29.94 29.58 15.80
CA ILE A 558 -31.04 28.64 15.49
C ILE A 558 -31.89 29.09 14.28
N LYS A 559 -32.12 30.41 14.11
CA LYS A 559 -32.86 30.95 12.97
C LYS A 559 -32.08 30.81 11.65
N GLY A 560 -30.76 30.97 11.69
CA GLY A 560 -29.86 30.71 10.57
C GLY A 560 -29.83 29.23 10.20
N ALA A 561 -29.72 28.36 11.20
CA ALA A 561 -29.75 26.91 11.04
C ALA A 561 -31.06 26.42 10.39
N LEU A 562 -32.22 26.89 10.87
CA LEU A 562 -33.54 26.55 10.30
C LEU A 562 -33.68 27.02 8.85
N LYS A 563 -33.14 28.19 8.51
CA LYS A 563 -33.17 28.75 7.15
C LYS A 563 -32.23 28.00 6.19
N TYR A 564 -31.08 27.52 6.70
CA TYR A 564 -30.16 26.65 5.97
C TYR A 564 -30.78 25.26 5.76
N ILE A 565 -31.40 24.66 6.77
CA ILE A 565 -32.15 23.38 6.64
C ILE A 565 -33.30 23.51 5.62
N TYR A 566 -33.95 24.66 5.55
CA TYR A 566 -35.03 24.93 4.60
C TYR A 566 -34.54 25.15 3.15
N ARG A 567 -33.30 25.62 2.94
CA ARG A 567 -32.70 25.83 1.61
C ARG A 567 -31.76 24.70 1.15
N GLY A 568 -31.18 23.94 2.08
CA GLY A 568 -30.44 22.68 1.87
C GLY A 568 -31.39 21.48 1.77
N PRO A 569 -30.94 20.22 1.94
CA PRO A 569 -31.65 19.02 1.49
C PRO A 569 -32.93 18.76 2.30
N GLY A 570 -33.98 19.53 2.03
CA GLY A 570 -35.34 19.32 2.50
C GLY A 570 -35.94 17.99 2.02
N SER A 571 -35.24 17.25 1.17
CA SER A 571 -35.52 15.86 0.79
C SER A 571 -35.51 14.91 2.00
N ALA A 572 -34.63 15.12 2.99
CA ALA A 572 -34.56 14.29 4.19
C ALA A 572 -35.79 14.48 5.09
N ILE A 573 -36.25 15.72 5.26
CA ILE A 573 -37.45 16.04 6.06
C ILE A 573 -38.71 15.50 5.37
N LYS A 574 -38.80 15.61 4.04
CA LYS A 574 -39.93 15.06 3.26
C LYS A 574 -40.00 13.53 3.36
N TYR A 575 -38.83 12.86 3.36
CA TYR A 575 -38.72 11.41 3.54
C TYR A 575 -39.07 10.96 4.97
N ILE A 576 -38.58 11.67 6.00
CA ILE A 576 -38.89 11.39 7.40
C ILE A 576 -40.40 11.60 7.67
N ILE A 577 -40.99 12.69 7.18
CA ILE A 577 -42.43 12.95 7.31
C ILE A 577 -43.24 11.86 6.57
N LYS A 578 -42.82 11.44 5.38
CA LYS A 578 -43.48 10.35 4.63
C LYS A 578 -43.39 9.01 5.38
N LYS A 579 -42.25 8.66 5.98
CA LYS A 579 -42.10 7.44 6.82
C LYS A 579 -42.88 7.51 8.12
N ILE A 580 -42.96 8.67 8.76
CA ILE A 580 -43.76 8.88 9.97
C ILE A 580 -45.25 8.74 9.65
N LEU A 581 -45.74 9.32 8.54
CA LEU A 581 -47.13 9.19 8.10
C LEU A 581 -47.51 7.74 7.73
N ILE A 582 -46.60 7.00 7.09
CA ILE A 582 -46.80 5.56 6.80
C ILE A 582 -46.82 4.74 8.10
N LYS A 583 -45.95 5.06 9.08
CA LYS A 583 -45.90 4.36 10.37
C LYS A 583 -47.14 4.64 11.22
N ILE A 584 -47.69 5.86 11.17
CA ILE A 584 -48.92 6.26 11.86
C ILE A 584 -50.18 5.66 11.20
N ASN A 585 -50.24 5.61 9.87
CA ASN A 585 -51.37 5.00 9.17
C ASN A 585 -51.34 3.47 9.21
N GLY A 586 -50.15 2.85 9.25
CA GLY A 586 -49.98 1.41 9.44
C GLY A 586 -50.29 0.93 10.87
N THR A 587 -50.16 1.80 11.89
CA THR A 587 -50.60 1.46 13.26
C THR A 587 -52.09 1.63 13.48
N ARG A 588 -52.76 2.54 12.73
CA ARG A 588 -54.23 2.67 12.79
C ARG A 588 -54.98 1.50 12.17
N ASN A 589 -54.47 0.89 11.10
CA ASN A 589 -55.11 -0.28 10.48
C ASN A 589 -54.87 -1.62 11.21
N ASN A 590 -53.89 -1.68 12.13
CA ASN A 590 -53.64 -2.90 12.93
C ASN A 590 -54.31 -2.88 14.31
N LEU A 591 -54.97 -1.77 14.68
CA LEU A 591 -55.72 -1.64 15.94
C LEU A 591 -57.23 -1.81 15.76
N SER A 592 -57.76 -1.86 14.52
CA SER A 592 -59.18 -2.16 14.26
C SER A 592 -59.49 -3.66 14.10
N ASP A 593 -58.48 -4.51 13.92
CA ASP A 593 -58.66 -5.96 13.66
C ASP A 593 -58.39 -6.85 14.90
N LYS A 594 -58.23 -6.26 16.10
CA LYS A 594 -57.94 -7.00 17.35
C LYS A 594 -58.89 -6.76 18.52
N GLU A 595 -60.03 -6.12 18.32
CA GLU A 595 -61.17 -6.15 19.26
C GLU A 595 -62.31 -6.96 18.67
N GLY A 596 -62.18 -8.29 18.75
CA GLY A 596 -63.18 -9.20 18.21
C GLY A 596 -62.86 -10.67 18.42
N ARG A 597 -62.51 -11.09 19.65
CA ARG A 597 -62.83 -12.40 20.27
C ARG A 597 -62.03 -12.62 21.57
N SER A 598 -62.80 -12.56 22.67
CA SER A 598 -62.60 -13.07 24.04
C SER A 598 -61.25 -12.84 24.72
#